data_AF-A0A317VL43-F1
#
_entry.id   AF-A0A317VL43-F1
#
_cell.length_a   1.000
_cell.length_b   1.000
_cell.length_c   1.000
_cell.angle_alpha   90.00
_cell.angle_beta   90.00
_cell.angle_gamma   90.00
#
_symmetry.space_group_name_H-M   'P 1'
#
loop_
_entity.id
_entity.type
_entity.pdbx_description
1 polymer ?
#
loop_
_entity_poly.entity_id
_entity_poly.type
_entity_poly.pdbx_seq_one_letter_code
_entity_poly.pdbx_strand_id
1 'polypeptide(L)'
;MLAEGSVPQTWFWVLSLGTVFSQTLRRAAAQNAAAYRSPFAPKYHTPLHWQGLTPSEATKYAQVAGTFGVAAGTFALFFFGEVPRVRRDILQKVPFLDEYFDRTIAPEDNPF
;
A
#
# COMPACT_ATOMS: atom_id res chain seq x y z
N MET A 1 -29.69 26.46 -69.59
CA MET A 1 -28.62 25.45 -69.42
C MET A 1 -27.97 25.64 -68.06
N LEU A 2 -28.52 25.02 -67.01
CA LEU A 2 -27.83 24.82 -65.73
C LEU A 2 -28.34 23.48 -65.18
N ALA A 3 -27.50 22.45 -65.25
CA ALA A 3 -27.83 21.11 -64.78
C ALA A 3 -27.62 21.07 -63.26
N GLU A 4 -28.70 20.90 -62.51
CA GLU A 4 -28.69 20.72 -61.07
C GLU A 4 -28.29 19.27 -60.75
N GLY A 5 -27.06 19.07 -60.28
CA GLY A 5 -26.51 17.74 -60.00
C GLY A 5 -27.07 17.15 -58.71
N SER A 6 -28.06 16.26 -58.81
CA SER A 6 -28.58 15.48 -57.68
C SER A 6 -27.53 14.50 -57.17
N VAL A 7 -27.00 14.71 -55.97
CA VAL A 7 -26.06 13.80 -55.31
C VAL A 7 -26.76 12.47 -54.98
N PRO A 8 -26.26 11.31 -55.44
CA PRO A 8 -26.91 10.02 -55.19
C PRO A 8 -26.97 9.69 -53.69
N GLN A 9 -28.07 9.13 -53.21
CA GLN A 9 -28.31 8.81 -51.78
C GLN A 9 -27.21 7.93 -51.14
N THR A 10 -26.48 7.16 -51.95
CA THR A 10 -25.32 6.35 -51.52
C THR A 10 -24.15 7.20 -51.02
N TRP A 11 -23.98 8.42 -51.52
CA TRP A 11 -22.93 9.35 -51.09
C TRP A 11 -23.24 10.02 -49.75
N PHE A 12 -24.51 10.12 -49.37
CA PHE A 12 -24.92 10.64 -48.06
C PHE A 12 -24.42 9.76 -46.91
N TRP A 13 -24.49 8.43 -47.06
CA TRP A 13 -23.99 7.48 -46.07
C TRP A 13 -22.47 7.52 -45.93
N VAL A 14 -21.74 7.68 -47.03
CA VAL A 14 -20.27 7.77 -47.04
C VAL A 14 -19.78 9.07 -46.35
N LEU A 15 -20.41 10.21 -46.63
CA LEU A 15 -20.09 11.49 -46.00
C LEU A 15 -20.44 11.53 -44.51
N SER A 16 -21.56 10.90 -44.10
CA SER A 16 -21.95 10.81 -42.69
C SER A 16 -21.00 9.92 -41.89
N LEU A 17 -20.52 8.80 -42.45
CA LEU A 17 -19.57 7.93 -41.75
C LEU A 17 -18.19 8.59 -41.58
N GLY A 18 -17.71 9.29 -42.61
CA GLY A 18 -16.43 10.01 -42.60
C GLY A 18 -16.40 11.18 -41.61
N THR A 19 -17.52 11.90 -41.47
CA THR A 19 -17.64 13.00 -40.50
C THR A 19 -17.66 12.48 -39.05
N VAL A 20 -18.36 11.38 -38.77
CA VAL A 20 -18.37 10.76 -37.43
C VAL A 20 -16.98 10.21 -37.04
N PHE A 21 -16.29 9.54 -37.95
CA PHE A 21 -14.93 9.03 -37.72
C PHE A 21 -13.89 10.17 -37.55
N SER A 22 -14.04 11.26 -38.31
CA SER A 22 -13.18 12.44 -38.15
C SER A 22 -13.41 13.13 -36.80
N GLN A 23 -14.65 13.17 -36.32
CA GLN A 23 -14.98 13.73 -35.02
C GLN A 23 -14.45 12.88 -33.87
N THR A 24 -14.49 11.55 -33.98
CA THR A 24 -13.94 10.64 -32.95
C THR A 24 -12.43 10.76 -32.87
N LEU A 25 -11.73 10.82 -34.02
CA LEU A 25 -10.29 11.03 -34.06
C LEU A 25 -9.87 12.40 -33.50
N ARG A 26 -10.59 13.48 -33.84
CA ARG A 26 -10.30 14.81 -33.27
C ARG A 26 -10.56 14.87 -31.77
N ARG A 27 -11.59 14.18 -31.27
CA ARG A 27 -11.86 14.08 -29.83
C ARG A 27 -10.80 13.26 -29.12
N ALA A 28 -10.37 12.12 -29.69
CA ALA A 28 -9.28 11.33 -29.15
C ALA A 28 -7.95 12.10 -29.15
N ALA A 29 -7.66 12.86 -30.21
CA ALA A 29 -6.49 13.73 -30.27
C ALA A 29 -6.54 14.88 -29.26
N ALA A 30 -7.70 15.51 -29.09
CA ALA A 30 -7.91 16.57 -28.09
C ALA A 30 -7.80 16.05 -26.65
N GLN A 31 -8.19 14.80 -26.39
CA GLN A 31 -7.98 14.15 -25.09
C GLN A 31 -6.50 13.86 -24.79
N ASN A 32 -5.69 13.64 -25.83
CA ASN A 32 -4.26 13.40 -25.72
C ASN A 32 -3.41 14.69 -25.79
N ALA A 33 -4.00 15.82 -26.17
CA ALA A 33 -3.32 17.11 -26.16
C ALA A 33 -3.08 17.55 -24.71
N ALA A 34 -1.82 17.54 -24.28
CA ALA A 34 -1.45 17.98 -22.94
C ALA A 34 -1.85 19.45 -22.75
N ALA A 35 -2.86 19.69 -21.90
CA ALA A 35 -3.28 21.04 -21.54
C ALA A 35 -2.12 21.81 -20.89
N TYR A 36 -2.04 23.12 -21.15
CA TYR A 36 -1.03 24.01 -20.56
C TYR A 36 -1.07 23.91 -19.02
N ARG A 37 0.09 23.61 -18.40
CA ARG A 37 0.26 23.58 -16.95
C ARG A 37 0.92 24.87 -16.48
N SER A 38 0.27 25.62 -15.61
CA SER A 38 0.82 26.88 -15.12
C SER A 38 1.99 26.66 -14.14
N PRO A 39 3.00 27.54 -14.13
CA PRO A 39 4.15 27.43 -13.20
C PRO A 39 3.80 27.68 -11.73
N PHE A 40 2.70 28.39 -11.47
CA PHE A 40 2.29 28.84 -10.14
C PHE A 40 1.20 27.95 -9.50
N ALA A 41 0.69 26.93 -10.21
CA ALA A 41 -0.26 26.00 -9.64
C ALA A 41 0.42 24.98 -8.70
N PRO A 42 -0.25 24.56 -7.62
CA PRO A 42 0.24 23.47 -6.78
C PRO A 42 0.42 22.18 -7.60
N LYS A 43 1.62 21.59 -7.50
CA LYS A 43 1.96 20.33 -8.20
C LYS A 43 1.52 19.15 -7.35
N TYR A 44 0.31 18.66 -7.60
CA TYR A 44 -0.17 17.42 -6.99
C TYR A 44 0.40 16.22 -7.73
N HIS A 45 0.88 15.23 -6.98
CA HIS A 45 1.17 13.90 -7.49
C HIS A 45 0.21 12.93 -6.80
N THR A 46 -0.28 11.92 -7.52
CA THR A 46 -1.07 10.87 -6.89
C THR A 46 -0.13 10.02 -6.05
N PRO A 47 -0.26 10.03 -4.71
CA PRO A 47 0.59 9.17 -3.89
C PRO A 47 0.26 7.72 -4.22
N LEU A 48 1.27 6.86 -4.17
CA LEU A 48 1.06 5.41 -4.25
C LEU A 48 0.14 5.02 -3.10
N HIS A 49 -0.95 4.33 -3.41
CA HIS A 49 -1.90 3.84 -2.41
C HIS A 49 -2.38 2.46 -2.83
N TRP A 50 -2.57 1.58 -1.85
CA TRP A 50 -3.10 0.25 -2.06
C TRP A 50 -4.33 0.08 -1.19
N GLN A 51 -5.50 -0.15 -1.80
CA GLN A 51 -6.77 -0.31 -1.09
C GLN A 51 -7.10 0.85 -0.13
N GLY A 52 -6.65 2.07 -0.48
CA GLY A 52 -6.84 3.27 0.36
C GLY A 52 -5.78 3.49 1.42
N LEU A 53 -4.80 2.58 1.58
CA LEU A 53 -3.64 2.78 2.45
C LEU A 53 -2.51 3.47 1.69
N THR A 54 -2.14 4.66 2.14
CA THR A 54 -0.93 5.35 1.71
C THR A 54 0.28 4.94 2.57
N PRO A 55 1.53 5.03 2.06
CA PRO A 55 2.72 4.81 2.86
C PRO A 55 2.79 5.67 4.12
N SER A 56 2.26 6.90 4.09
CA SER A 56 2.22 7.80 5.25
C SER A 56 1.26 7.32 6.33
N GLU A 57 0.15 6.67 5.96
CA GLU A 57 -0.77 6.08 6.94
C GLU A 57 -0.18 4.79 7.50
N ALA A 58 0.45 3.97 6.66
CA ALA A 58 1.13 2.76 7.10
C ALA A 58 2.20 3.04 8.17
N THR A 59 3.00 4.10 8.01
CA THR A 59 4.02 4.46 9.02
C THR A 59 3.41 4.92 10.34
N LYS A 60 2.30 5.68 10.31
CA LYS A 60 1.58 6.08 11.52
C LYS A 60 1.05 4.87 12.27
N TYR A 61 0.43 3.93 11.56
CA TYR A 61 -0.06 2.70 12.18
C TYR A 61 1.07 1.81 12.67
N ALA A 62 2.19 1.74 11.95
CA ALA A 62 3.37 0.99 12.39
C ALA A 62 3.94 1.56 13.70
N GLN A 63 3.95 2.89 13.90
CA GLN A 63 4.39 3.49 15.15
C GLN A 63 3.48 3.09 16.33
N VAL A 64 2.17 3.17 16.14
CA VAL A 64 1.18 2.78 17.17
C VAL A 64 1.26 1.28 17.44
N ALA A 65 1.29 0.45 16.40
CA ALA A 65 1.42 -1.00 16.54
C ALA A 65 2.76 -1.38 17.20
N GLY A 66 3.82 -0.61 16.97
CA GLY A 66 5.13 -0.80 17.61
C GLY A 66 5.06 -0.65 19.13
N THR A 67 4.38 0.37 19.65
CA THR A 67 4.25 0.58 21.11
C THR A 67 3.43 -0.54 21.75
N PHE A 68 2.33 -0.94 21.13
CA PHE A 68 1.55 -2.10 21.58
C PHE A 68 2.32 -3.41 21.46
N GLY A 69 3.12 -3.58 20.41
CA GLY A 69 3.98 -4.74 20.20
C GLY A 69 5.02 -4.89 21.30
N VAL A 70 5.65 -3.80 21.72
CA VAL A 70 6.56 -3.81 22.87
C VAL A 70 5.82 -4.19 24.15
N ALA A 71 4.69 -3.54 24.45
CA ALA A 71 3.92 -3.83 25.66
C ALA A 71 3.43 -5.29 25.71
N ALA A 72 2.86 -5.78 24.62
CA ALA A 72 2.40 -7.16 24.49
C ALA A 72 3.56 -8.17 24.52
N GLY A 73 4.69 -7.85 23.88
CA GLY A 73 5.90 -8.67 23.92
C GLY A 73 6.46 -8.79 25.33
N THR A 74 6.61 -7.67 26.05
CA THR A 74 7.02 -7.67 27.44
C THR A 74 6.07 -8.49 28.30
N PHE A 75 4.76 -8.25 28.19
CA PHE A 75 3.76 -9.04 28.90
C PHE A 75 3.89 -10.54 28.63
N ALA A 76 4.00 -10.94 27.36
CA ALA A 76 4.14 -12.34 26.96
C ALA A 76 5.41 -12.97 27.52
N LEU A 77 6.55 -12.26 27.49
CA LEU A 77 7.81 -12.75 28.03
C LEU A 77 7.72 -13.04 29.53
N PHE A 78 7.10 -12.15 30.31
CA PHE A 78 6.92 -12.36 31.75
C PHE A 78 5.88 -13.45 32.04
N PHE A 79 4.77 -13.48 31.31
CA PHE A 79 3.72 -14.48 31.49
C PHE A 79 4.22 -15.90 31.15
N PHE A 80 5.02 -16.05 30.09
CA PHE A 80 5.61 -17.33 29.70
C PHE A 80 6.96 -17.63 30.37
N GLY A 81 7.43 -16.80 31.30
CA GLY A 81 8.68 -17.03 32.04
C GLY A 81 8.67 -18.32 32.88
N GLU A 82 7.50 -18.87 33.19
CA GLU A 82 7.38 -20.18 33.84
C GLU A 82 7.76 -21.34 32.91
N VAL A 83 7.61 -21.16 31.59
CA VAL A 83 7.96 -22.18 30.60
C VAL A 83 9.49 -22.31 30.54
N PRO A 84 10.07 -23.49 30.83
CA PRO A 84 11.52 -23.66 30.93
C PRO A 84 12.29 -23.23 29.68
N ARG A 85 11.66 -23.31 28.50
CA ARG A 85 12.26 -22.94 27.23
C ARG A 85 12.35 -21.42 27.04
N VAL A 86 11.29 -20.67 27.35
CA VAL A 86 11.30 -19.20 27.26
C VAL A 86 12.27 -18.60 28.27
N ARG A 87 12.30 -19.18 29.48
CA ARG A 87 13.21 -18.75 30.54
C ARG A 87 14.68 -18.90 30.15
N ARG A 88 15.10 -20.11 29.74
CA ARG A 88 16.51 -20.40 29.40
C ARG A 88 16.96 -19.79 28.08
N ASP A 89 16.09 -19.79 27.06
CA ASP A 89 16.50 -19.36 25.72
C ASP A 89 16.44 -17.84 25.51
N ILE A 90 15.57 -17.14 26.26
CA ILE A 90 15.32 -15.70 26.09
C ILE A 90 15.63 -14.93 27.36
N LEU A 91 14.96 -15.21 28.48
CA LEU A 91 15.06 -14.37 29.69
C LEU A 91 16.45 -14.43 30.35
N GLN A 92 17.09 -15.60 30.41
CA GLN A 92 18.45 -15.76 30.96
C GLN A 92 19.54 -15.12 30.08
N LYS A 93 19.26 -14.83 28.80
CA LYS A 93 20.22 -14.14 27.92
C LYS A 93 20.19 -12.62 28.08
N VAL A 94 19.21 -12.08 28.80
CA VAL A 94 19.14 -10.64 29.07
C VAL A 94 20.11 -10.33 30.20
N PRO A 95 21.08 -9.41 30.00
CA PRO A 95 21.99 -9.03 31.08
C PRO A 95 21.16 -8.52 32.26
N PHE A 96 21.62 -8.81 33.49
CA PHE A 96 20.93 -8.51 34.76
C PHE A 96 19.73 -9.42 35.14
N LEU A 97 19.16 -10.20 34.22
CA LEU A 97 18.02 -11.10 34.53
C LEU A 97 18.42 -12.59 34.65
N ASP A 98 19.66 -12.93 34.32
CA ASP A 98 20.17 -14.31 34.31
C ASP A 98 19.98 -15.02 35.65
N GLU A 99 20.57 -14.47 36.72
CA GLU A 99 20.54 -15.04 38.07
C GLU A 99 19.12 -15.05 38.68
N TYR A 100 18.29 -14.06 38.36
CA TYR A 100 16.91 -14.01 38.85
C TYR A 100 16.03 -15.14 38.29
N PHE A 101 16.30 -15.54 37.05
CA PHE A 101 15.57 -16.61 36.38
C PHE A 101 16.32 -17.95 36.43
N ASP A 102 17.43 -18.03 37.16
CA ASP A 102 18.13 -19.28 37.39
C ASP A 102 17.34 -20.14 38.40
N ARG A 103 16.94 -21.33 37.96
CA ARG A 103 16.27 -22.35 38.79
C ARG A 103 17.12 -23.61 38.84
N THR A 104 18.43 -23.46 38.89
CA THR A 104 19.37 -24.56 39.09
C THR A 104 19.12 -25.15 40.47
N ILE A 105 18.65 -26.41 40.51
CA ILE A 105 18.53 -27.20 41.73
C ILE A 105 19.88 -27.86 41.97
N ALA A 106 20.36 -27.84 43.22
CA ALA A 106 21.60 -28.53 43.57
C ALA A 106 21.47 -30.02 43.19
N PRO A 107 22.49 -30.64 42.55
CA PRO A 107 22.40 -32.02 42.09
C PRO A 107 22.06 -33.03 43.21
N GLU A 108 22.42 -32.69 44.44
CA GLU A 108 22.16 -33.46 45.67
C GLU A 108 20.71 -33.42 46.15
N ASP A 109 19.94 -32.40 45.77
CA ASP A 109 18.51 -32.24 46.10
C ASP A 109 17.59 -32.74 44.98
N ASN A 110 18.14 -33.31 43.91
CA ASN A 110 17.38 -33.82 42.79
C ASN A 110 17.19 -35.34 42.89
N PRO A 111 15.97 -35.85 43.14
CA PRO A 111 15.69 -37.28 43.20
C PRO A 111 15.63 -37.99 41.83
N PHE A 112 15.91 -37.31 40.71
CA PHE A 112 15.95 -37.88 39.34
C PHE A 112 17.07 -37.32 38.46
#